data_AF-A0A971W7A8-F1
#
_entry.id   AF-A0A971W7A8-F1
#
_cell.length_a   1.000
_cell.length_b   1.000
_cell.length_c   1.000
_cell.angle_alpha   90.00
_cell.angle_beta   90.00
_cell.angle_gamma   90.00
#
_symmetry.space_group_name_H-M   'P 1'
#
loop_
_entity.id
_entity.type
_entity.pdbx_description
1 polymer ?
#
loop_
_entity_poly.entity_id
_entity_poly.type
_entity_poly.pdbx_seq_one_letter_code
_entity_poly.pdbx_strand_id
1 'polypeptide(L)'
;MGRFILPSLVIFGLISAAYTSWAVKAQREESGLKEQFEVQPENDEGLVTETAANTDDGFETRLLEGEATEHIAAPAPEIGQASPAINLAQSEEEIIERDNWKSIIIRAAKIYLFVMALTLLGEGFKPLIDTYVLGLNYKVLYWINIVSAVLDNATLTAAEISPRMDVMQIEAIIMGLLYAGGMLIPGNIPNIISASKLRISSTEWAKIGVPFGLVAMIAFFMVISF
;
A
#
# COMPACT_ATOMS: atom_id res chain seq x y z
N MET A 1 -29.31 -27.20 2.64
CA MET A 1 -28.66 -26.14 1.83
C MET A 1 -27.37 -26.58 1.10
N GLY A 2 -26.79 -27.77 1.33
CA GLY A 2 -25.47 -28.13 0.76
C GLY A 2 -25.36 -28.38 -0.76
N ARG A 3 -26.47 -28.57 -1.50
CA ARG A 3 -26.42 -29.02 -2.92
C ARG A 3 -25.85 -28.00 -3.90
N PHE A 4 -25.76 -26.73 -3.52
CA PHE A 4 -25.22 -25.66 -4.37
C PHE A 4 -23.78 -25.24 -4.02
N ILE A 5 -23.24 -25.68 -2.87
CA ILE A 5 -21.91 -25.23 -2.40
C ILE A 5 -20.80 -25.72 -3.33
N LEU A 6 -20.78 -27.02 -3.65
CA LEU A 6 -19.80 -27.60 -4.59
C LEU A 6 -19.81 -26.95 -5.98
N PRO A 7 -20.95 -26.87 -6.70
CA PRO A 7 -20.96 -26.28 -8.04
C PRO A 7 -20.62 -24.78 -8.01
N SER A 8 -21.05 -24.02 -6.99
CA SER A 8 -20.64 -22.63 -6.83
C SER A 8 -19.12 -22.49 -6.66
N LEU A 9 -18.48 -23.35 -5.86
CA LEU A 9 -17.02 -23.31 -5.65
C LEU A 9 -16.26 -23.58 -6.95
N VAL A 10 -16.71 -24.54 -7.76
CA VAL A 10 -16.11 -24.87 -9.06
C VAL A 10 -16.28 -23.72 -10.06
N ILE A 11 -17.47 -23.11 -10.13
CA ILE A 11 -17.73 -21.97 -11.01
C ILE A 11 -16.86 -20.76 -10.61
N PHE A 12 -16.78 -20.41 -9.33
CA PHE A 12 -15.90 -19.34 -8.85
C PHE A 12 -14.41 -19.65 -9.08
N GLY A 13 -13.99 -20.92 -8.95
CA GLY A 13 -12.63 -21.34 -9.27
C GLY A 13 -12.28 -21.15 -10.75
N LEU A 14 -13.19 -21.53 -11.66
CA LEU A 14 -13.02 -21.34 -13.11
C LEU A 14 -13.00 -19.86 -13.50
N ILE A 15 -13.91 -19.04 -12.93
CA ILE A 15 -13.93 -17.59 -13.15
C ILE A 15 -12.63 -16.95 -12.64
N SER A 16 -12.15 -17.34 -11.45
CA SER A 16 -10.90 -16.81 -10.91
C SER A 16 -9.70 -17.18 -11.77
N ALA A 17 -9.61 -18.43 -12.24
CA ALA A 17 -8.53 -18.87 -13.13
C ALA A 17 -8.54 -18.17 -14.49
N ALA A 18 -9.73 -17.91 -15.05
CA ALA A 18 -9.88 -17.11 -16.26
C ALA A 18 -9.46 -15.65 -16.02
N TYR A 19 -9.84 -15.06 -14.88
CA TYR A 19 -9.46 -13.70 -14.50
C TYR A 19 -7.95 -13.52 -14.30
N THR A 20 -7.27 -14.42 -13.57
CA THR A 20 -5.80 -14.36 -13.45
C THR A 20 -5.10 -14.56 -14.79
N SER A 21 -5.58 -15.49 -15.63
CA SER A 21 -5.03 -15.69 -16.98
C SER A 21 -5.16 -14.44 -17.86
N TRP A 22 -6.30 -13.74 -17.77
CA TRP A 22 -6.53 -12.49 -18.49
C TRP A 22 -5.68 -11.33 -17.91
N ALA A 23 -5.63 -11.17 -16.59
CA ALA A 23 -4.86 -10.11 -15.93
C ALA A 23 -3.35 -10.22 -16.21
N VAL A 24 -2.78 -11.44 -16.13
CA VAL A 24 -1.37 -11.70 -16.48
C VAL A 24 -1.09 -11.40 -17.95
N LYS A 25 -2.03 -11.71 -18.86
CA LYS A 25 -1.90 -11.35 -20.29
C LYS A 25 -1.93 -9.85 -20.50
N ALA A 26 -2.84 -9.13 -19.85
CA ALA A 26 -2.96 -7.67 -19.96
C ALA A 26 -1.69 -6.96 -19.47
N GLN A 27 -1.12 -7.38 -18.33
CA GLN A 27 0.17 -6.84 -17.86
C GLN A 27 1.33 -7.13 -18.83
N ARG A 28 1.34 -8.30 -19.48
CA ARG A 28 2.37 -8.66 -20.45
C ARG A 28 2.29 -7.83 -21.74
N GLU A 29 1.07 -7.50 -22.18
CA GLU A 29 0.85 -6.59 -23.31
C GLU A 29 1.28 -5.15 -22.96
N GLU A 30 0.97 -4.66 -21.76
CA GLU A 30 1.42 -3.33 -21.31
C GLU A 30 2.95 -3.24 -21.14
N SER A 31 3.59 -4.29 -20.61
CA SER A 31 5.05 -4.36 -20.46
C SER A 31 5.77 -4.41 -21.81
N GLY A 32 5.27 -5.23 -22.75
CA GLY A 32 5.84 -5.32 -24.09
C GLY A 32 5.64 -4.06 -24.94
N LEU A 33 4.56 -3.31 -24.68
CA LEU A 33 4.37 -1.97 -25.27
C LEU A 33 5.43 -1.00 -24.75
N LYS A 34 5.73 -1.01 -23.44
CA LYS A 34 6.74 -0.13 -22.85
C LYS A 34 8.16 -0.41 -23.35
N GLU A 35 8.56 -1.69 -23.47
CA GLU A 35 9.83 -2.06 -24.12
C GLU A 35 9.92 -1.51 -25.56
N GLN A 36 8.83 -1.50 -26.34
CA GLN A 36 8.85 -0.95 -27.70
C GLN A 36 8.93 0.58 -27.78
N PHE A 37 8.45 1.30 -26.76
CA PHE A 37 8.60 2.76 -26.67
C PHE A 37 9.94 3.19 -26.07
N GLU A 38 10.57 2.34 -25.24
CA GLU A 38 11.88 2.61 -24.62
C GLU A 38 13.05 2.18 -25.53
N VAL A 39 12.84 1.23 -26.46
CA VAL A 39 13.80 0.86 -27.52
C VAL A 39 13.56 1.69 -28.80
N GLN A 40 13.56 3.01 -28.65
CA GLN A 40 13.75 3.95 -29.75
C GLN A 40 15.05 4.72 -29.46
N PRO A 41 16.13 4.56 -30.26
CA PRO A 41 17.36 5.27 -30.00
C PRO A 41 17.13 6.77 -30.12
N GLU A 42 17.56 7.51 -29.10
CA GLU A 42 17.76 8.95 -29.18
C GLU A 42 18.92 9.19 -30.15
N ASN A 43 18.61 9.30 -31.44
CA ASN A 43 19.57 9.64 -32.48
C ASN A 43 19.88 11.14 -32.43
N ASP A 44 20.69 11.50 -31.43
CA ASP A 44 21.36 12.78 -31.31
C ASP A 44 22.75 12.66 -31.96
N GLU A 45 22.84 12.93 -33.26
CA GLU A 45 24.08 13.38 -33.92
C GLU A 45 23.82 13.90 -35.35
N GLY A 46 24.13 15.19 -35.57
CA GLY A 46 24.70 15.65 -36.85
C GLY A 46 23.81 16.35 -37.88
N LEU A 47 23.61 17.67 -37.71
CA LEU A 47 23.78 18.59 -38.84
C LEU A 47 24.62 19.80 -38.41
N VAL A 48 25.70 20.06 -39.15
CA VAL A 48 26.82 20.93 -38.75
C VAL A 48 26.89 22.17 -39.65
N THR A 49 27.42 23.30 -39.11
CA THR A 49 27.81 24.57 -39.78
C THR A 49 26.68 25.44 -40.36
N GLU A 50 26.63 26.76 -40.13
CA GLU A 50 27.70 27.74 -40.43
C GLU A 50 27.95 28.86 -39.37
N THR A 51 29.24 29.15 -39.19
CA THR A 51 29.93 30.46 -39.05
C THR A 51 29.13 31.76 -38.80
N ALA A 52 29.44 32.49 -37.71
CA ALA A 52 29.91 33.91 -37.78
C ALA A 52 30.33 34.54 -36.40
N ALA A 53 31.57 35.05 -36.36
CA ALA A 53 32.05 36.31 -35.75
C ALA A 53 31.91 36.67 -34.23
N ASN A 54 33.09 36.94 -33.62
CA ASN A 54 33.44 38.01 -32.63
C ASN A 54 32.51 38.33 -31.43
N THR A 55 33.03 38.46 -30.21
CA THR A 55 33.85 39.64 -29.79
C THR A 55 34.70 39.36 -28.55
N ASP A 56 35.75 40.16 -28.39
CA ASP A 56 36.77 40.18 -27.33
C ASP A 56 36.24 40.62 -25.94
N ASP A 57 37.04 40.40 -24.89
CA ASP A 57 37.37 41.35 -23.81
C ASP A 57 37.86 40.62 -22.54
N GLY A 58 39.15 40.74 -22.24
CA GLY A 58 39.79 40.18 -21.05
C GLY A 58 39.90 41.16 -19.87
N PHE A 59 39.50 40.72 -18.68
CA PHE A 59 39.66 41.37 -17.36
C PHE A 59 39.53 40.28 -16.26
N GLU A 60 40.30 40.21 -15.16
CA GLU A 60 41.37 41.07 -14.65
C GLU A 60 42.64 40.27 -14.22
N THR A 61 43.73 41.01 -14.09
CA THR A 61 44.90 40.84 -13.21
C THR A 61 44.65 40.03 -11.92
N ARG A 62 45.30 38.88 -11.71
CA ARG A 62 46.54 38.74 -10.90
C ARG A 62 46.68 39.74 -9.74
N LEU A 63 46.58 39.28 -8.48
CA LEU A 63 47.37 39.78 -7.34
C LEU A 63 47.30 38.81 -6.15
N LEU A 64 48.47 38.32 -5.70
CA LEU A 64 48.78 37.75 -4.37
C LEU A 64 48.09 36.40 -4.01
N GLU A 65 48.75 35.37 -3.49
CA GLU A 65 50.14 35.16 -3.04
C GLU A 65 50.59 33.72 -3.37
N GLY A 66 51.89 33.52 -3.59
CA GLY A 66 52.45 32.19 -3.81
C GLY A 66 53.28 31.72 -2.63
N GLU A 67 52.77 30.77 -1.85
CA GLU A 67 53.61 29.88 -1.06
C GLU A 67 53.55 28.47 -1.67
N ALA A 68 54.67 28.08 -2.28
CA ALA A 68 54.85 26.71 -2.74
C ALA A 68 55.35 25.85 -1.57
N THR A 69 54.55 24.85 -1.17
CA THR A 69 55.08 23.66 -0.51
C THR A 69 54.75 22.45 -1.37
N GLU A 70 55.78 21.68 -1.70
CA GLU A 70 55.75 20.63 -2.71
C GLU A 70 55.31 19.27 -2.12
N HIS A 71 54.97 18.33 -3.02
CA HIS A 71 54.62 16.92 -2.78
C HIS A 71 53.22 16.70 -2.17
N ILE A 72 52.36 15.80 -2.67
CA ILE A 72 52.59 14.54 -3.39
C ILE A 72 51.61 14.43 -4.58
N ALA A 73 52.06 13.85 -5.71
CA ALA A 73 51.19 13.52 -6.84
C ALA A 73 50.49 12.16 -6.65
N ALA A 74 49.16 12.12 -6.73
CA ALA A 74 48.34 10.93 -6.95
C ALA A 74 46.99 11.36 -7.61
N PRO A 75 46.34 10.50 -8.42
CA PRO A 75 45.36 10.94 -9.42
C PRO A 75 43.92 11.01 -8.92
N ALA A 76 43.09 11.75 -9.65
CA ALA A 76 41.63 11.67 -9.62
C ALA A 76 41.12 10.89 -10.84
N PRO A 77 39.86 10.39 -10.86
CA PRO A 77 38.99 10.03 -9.74
C PRO A 77 38.43 8.59 -9.88
N GLU A 78 38.56 7.72 -8.86
CA GLU A 78 37.77 6.48 -8.84
C GLU A 78 36.38 6.74 -8.26
N ILE A 79 35.36 6.59 -9.13
CA ILE A 79 33.95 6.65 -8.77
C ILE A 79 33.60 5.37 -8.01
N GLY A 80 33.95 5.35 -6.72
CA GLY A 80 33.69 4.25 -5.80
C GLY A 80 32.19 3.97 -5.70
N GLN A 81 31.76 2.87 -6.31
CA GLN A 81 30.38 2.45 -6.41
C GLN A 81 29.71 2.38 -5.02
N ALA A 82 28.73 3.25 -4.78
CA ALA A 82 27.86 3.14 -3.62
C ALA A 82 27.04 1.84 -3.76
N SER A 83 27.44 0.83 -2.98
CA SER A 83 26.96 -0.54 -3.14
C SER A 83 25.42 -0.63 -2.96
N PRO A 84 24.68 -1.31 -3.87
CA PRO A 84 23.21 -1.30 -3.93
C PRO A 84 22.53 -2.17 -2.86
N ALA A 85 23.14 -2.29 -1.67
CA ALA A 85 22.69 -3.17 -0.60
C ALA A 85 21.34 -2.75 0.04
N ILE A 86 20.87 -1.52 -0.20
CA ILE A 86 19.55 -1.02 0.24
C ILE A 86 18.53 -1.06 -0.91
N ASN A 87 18.50 -2.15 -1.69
CA ASN A 87 17.42 -2.45 -2.64
C ASN A 87 17.03 -3.95 -2.72
N LEU A 88 17.86 -4.86 -2.19
CA LEU A 88 17.61 -6.31 -2.26
C LEU A 88 16.41 -6.80 -1.43
N ALA A 89 15.96 -6.03 -0.44
CA ALA A 89 14.83 -6.43 0.43
C ALA A 89 13.43 -6.08 -0.13
N GLN A 90 13.34 -5.37 -1.27
CA GLN A 90 12.06 -4.98 -1.88
C GLN A 90 11.84 -5.56 -3.29
N SER A 91 12.83 -6.27 -3.83
CA SER A 91 12.74 -6.99 -5.12
C SER A 91 12.31 -8.46 -4.99
N GLU A 92 12.07 -8.97 -3.79
CA GLU A 92 11.85 -10.42 -3.56
C GLU A 92 10.37 -10.86 -3.56
N GLU A 93 9.38 -9.96 -3.44
CA GLU A 93 7.96 -10.35 -3.46
C GLU A 93 7.33 -10.47 -4.87
N GLU A 94 8.01 -10.00 -5.92
CA GLU A 94 7.59 -10.15 -7.32
C GLU A 94 8.52 -11.09 -8.13
N ILE A 95 9.10 -12.09 -7.46
CA ILE A 95 9.48 -13.30 -8.17
C ILE A 95 8.21 -14.12 -8.36
N ILE A 96 7.84 -14.40 -9.62
CA ILE A 96 6.88 -15.47 -9.95
C ILE A 96 7.53 -16.79 -9.54
N GLU A 97 7.37 -17.12 -8.26
CA GLU A 97 7.96 -18.29 -7.61
C GLU A 97 7.30 -19.54 -8.22
N ARG A 98 8.00 -20.14 -9.19
CA ARG A 98 7.64 -21.31 -10.00
C ARG A 98 6.63 -22.20 -9.29
N ASP A 99 5.50 -22.51 -9.95
CA ASP A 99 4.37 -23.31 -9.47
C ASP A 99 4.79 -24.58 -8.70
N ASN A 100 5.06 -24.38 -7.41
CA ASN A 100 5.55 -25.41 -6.52
C ASN A 100 4.42 -25.70 -5.55
N TRP A 101 3.87 -26.91 -5.62
CA TRP A 101 2.81 -27.35 -4.73
C TRP A 101 3.14 -27.07 -3.25
N LYS A 102 4.42 -27.08 -2.86
CA LYS A 102 4.87 -26.69 -1.52
C LYS A 102 4.65 -25.20 -1.20
N SER A 103 4.96 -24.26 -2.11
CA SER A 103 4.76 -22.82 -1.84
C SER A 103 3.27 -22.48 -1.78
N ILE A 104 2.44 -23.11 -2.64
CA ILE A 104 0.97 -23.02 -2.60
C ILE A 104 0.43 -23.51 -1.25
N ILE A 105 0.85 -24.71 -0.80
CA ILE A 105 0.43 -25.28 0.49
C ILE A 105 0.84 -24.38 1.66
N ILE A 106 2.08 -23.87 1.67
CA ILE A 106 2.56 -22.97 2.73
C ILE A 106 1.77 -21.66 2.75
N ARG A 107 1.46 -21.08 1.58
CA ARG A 107 0.65 -19.85 1.46
C ARG A 107 -0.78 -20.08 1.96
N ALA A 108 -1.40 -21.19 1.56
CA ALA A 108 -2.74 -21.58 2.04
C ALA A 108 -2.76 -21.84 3.56
N ALA A 109 -1.73 -22.50 4.11
CA ALA A 109 -1.61 -22.73 5.54
C ALA A 109 -1.44 -21.42 6.35
N LYS A 110 -0.67 -20.44 5.84
CA LYS A 110 -0.56 -19.10 6.44
C LYS A 110 -1.93 -18.39 6.49
N ILE A 111 -2.67 -18.40 5.38
CA ILE A 111 -4.01 -17.79 5.30
C ILE A 111 -5.00 -18.49 6.25
N TYR A 112 -4.99 -19.82 6.28
CA TYR A 112 -5.83 -20.59 7.19
C TYR A 112 -5.51 -20.29 8.66
N LEU A 113 -4.22 -20.27 9.04
CA LEU A 113 -3.79 -19.95 10.40
C LEU A 113 -4.20 -18.52 10.81
N PHE A 114 -4.12 -17.57 9.89
CA PHE A 114 -4.57 -16.19 10.10
C PHE A 114 -6.09 -16.09 10.34
N VAL A 115 -6.91 -16.72 9.49
CA VAL A 115 -8.38 -16.74 9.66
C VAL A 115 -8.78 -17.48 10.95
N MET A 116 -8.08 -18.57 11.27
CA MET A 116 -8.27 -19.32 12.52
C MET A 116 -7.92 -18.44 13.74
N ALA A 117 -6.80 -17.71 13.69
CA ALA A 117 -6.42 -16.78 14.75
C ALA A 117 -7.45 -15.65 14.95
N LEU A 118 -7.96 -15.03 13.88
CA LEU A 118 -9.05 -14.05 13.97
C LEU A 118 -10.33 -14.63 14.59
N THR A 119 -10.66 -15.87 14.23
CA THR A 119 -11.84 -16.57 14.78
C THR A 119 -11.67 -16.84 16.28
N LEU A 120 -10.51 -17.33 16.71
CA LEU A 120 -10.19 -17.56 18.12
C LEU A 120 -10.06 -16.26 18.92
N LEU A 121 -9.62 -15.18 18.28
CA LEU A 121 -9.52 -13.86 18.90
C LEU A 121 -10.91 -13.29 19.20
N GLY A 122 -11.85 -13.37 18.25
CA GLY A 122 -13.24 -12.97 18.49
C GLY A 122 -13.97 -13.84 19.52
N GLU A 123 -13.75 -15.16 19.49
CA GLU A 123 -14.19 -16.07 20.58
C GLU A 123 -13.60 -15.66 21.94
N GLY A 124 -12.30 -15.36 21.99
CA GLY A 124 -11.58 -14.97 23.20
C GLY A 124 -12.00 -13.61 23.77
N PHE A 125 -12.49 -12.69 22.93
CA PHE A 125 -13.02 -11.41 23.38
C PHE A 125 -14.47 -11.46 23.89
N LYS A 126 -15.25 -12.53 23.65
CA LYS A 126 -16.63 -12.68 24.18
C LYS A 126 -16.83 -12.24 25.65
N PRO A 127 -16.04 -12.68 26.65
CA PRO A 127 -16.22 -12.22 28.04
C PRO A 127 -15.98 -10.71 28.23
N LEU A 128 -15.10 -10.10 27.43
CA LEU A 128 -14.86 -8.66 27.43
C LEU A 128 -16.02 -7.90 26.78
N ILE A 129 -16.47 -8.36 25.60
CA ILE A 129 -17.64 -7.82 24.87
C ILE A 129 -18.90 -7.88 25.74
N ASP A 130 -19.13 -9.02 26.39
CA ASP A 130 -20.33 -9.25 27.19
C ASP A 130 -20.40 -8.36 28.44
N THR A 131 -19.24 -8.06 29.03
CA THR A 131 -19.15 -7.22 30.24
C THR A 131 -19.17 -5.74 29.91
N TYR A 132 -18.49 -5.30 28.85
CA TYR A 132 -18.23 -3.88 28.58
C TYR A 132 -18.90 -3.32 27.32
N VAL A 133 -19.26 -4.14 26.33
CA VAL A 133 -19.72 -3.68 25.01
C VAL A 133 -21.22 -3.90 24.82
N LEU A 134 -21.80 -5.02 25.26
CA LEU A 134 -23.24 -5.27 25.12
C LEU A 134 -24.13 -4.28 25.89
N GLY A 135 -23.63 -3.72 26.99
CA GLY A 135 -24.32 -2.66 27.74
C GLY A 135 -24.17 -1.26 27.13
N LEU A 136 -23.33 -1.07 26.10
CA LEU A 136 -23.11 0.24 25.49
C LEU A 136 -24.18 0.54 24.44
N ASN A 137 -24.60 1.81 24.45
CA ASN A 137 -25.48 2.38 23.43
C ASN A 137 -24.74 2.39 22.07
N TYR A 138 -25.43 2.04 20.97
CA TYR A 138 -24.90 2.03 19.60
C TYR A 138 -24.13 3.32 19.24
N LYS A 139 -24.54 4.48 19.78
CA LYS A 139 -23.85 5.77 19.61
C LYS A 139 -22.42 5.76 20.14
N VAL A 140 -22.14 5.03 21.23
CA VAL A 140 -20.79 4.94 21.81
C VAL A 140 -19.91 3.98 21.01
N LEU A 141 -20.44 2.82 20.59
CA LEU A 141 -19.72 1.90 19.72
C LEU A 141 -19.32 2.58 18.39
N TYR A 142 -20.19 3.40 17.83
CA TYR A 142 -19.90 4.18 16.62
C TYR A 142 -18.64 5.03 16.75
N TRP A 143 -18.46 5.74 17.87
CA TRP A 143 -17.30 6.61 18.10
C TRP A 143 -16.06 5.85 18.56
N ILE A 144 -16.20 4.77 19.32
CA ILE A 144 -15.08 3.89 19.69
C ILE A 144 -14.42 3.30 18.44
N ASN A 145 -15.19 3.03 17.39
CA ASN A 145 -14.66 2.52 16.12
C ASN A 145 -13.67 3.45 15.41
N ILE A 146 -13.47 4.71 15.83
CA ILE A 146 -12.31 5.53 15.40
C ILE A 146 -10.98 4.84 15.72
N VAL A 147 -10.91 3.98 16.74
CA VAL A 147 -9.72 3.18 17.05
C VAL A 147 -9.37 2.22 15.89
N SER A 148 -10.32 1.83 15.05
CA SER A 148 -10.10 1.03 13.83
C SER A 148 -9.34 1.79 12.73
N ALA A 149 -9.18 3.12 12.85
CA ALA A 149 -8.26 3.85 11.99
C ALA A 149 -6.78 3.55 12.33
N VAL A 150 -6.48 3.11 13.55
CA VAL A 150 -5.10 2.81 14.01
C VAL A 150 -4.84 1.31 14.05
N LEU A 151 -5.87 0.51 14.38
CA LEU A 151 -5.83 -0.96 14.38
C LEU A 151 -6.29 -1.54 13.04
N ASP A 152 -6.10 -2.85 12.84
CA ASP A 152 -6.63 -3.53 11.66
C ASP A 152 -8.15 -3.71 11.74
N ASN A 153 -8.86 -3.29 10.69
CA ASN A 153 -10.33 -3.32 10.63
C ASN A 153 -10.90 -4.73 10.82
N ALA A 154 -10.28 -5.77 10.22
CA ALA A 154 -10.76 -7.14 10.35
C ALA A 154 -10.58 -7.69 11.78
N THR A 155 -9.48 -7.30 12.43
CA THR A 155 -9.18 -7.61 13.82
C THR A 155 -10.19 -6.96 14.77
N LEU A 156 -10.51 -5.68 14.58
CA LEU A 156 -11.51 -5.00 15.41
C LEU A 156 -12.93 -5.53 15.15
N THR A 157 -13.27 -5.81 13.89
CA THR A 157 -14.55 -6.47 13.51
C THR A 157 -14.73 -7.80 14.26
N ALA A 158 -13.69 -8.64 14.31
CA ALA A 158 -13.72 -9.90 15.04
C ALA A 158 -13.84 -9.70 16.56
N ALA A 159 -13.26 -8.62 17.11
CA ALA A 159 -13.28 -8.29 18.53
C ALA A 159 -14.54 -7.57 19.01
N GLU A 160 -15.34 -6.96 18.11
CA GLU A 160 -16.55 -6.19 18.48
C GLU A 160 -17.86 -6.87 18.07
N ILE A 161 -17.93 -7.55 16.92
CA ILE A 161 -19.20 -8.11 16.44
C ILE A 161 -19.57 -9.41 17.19
N SER A 162 -20.78 -9.44 17.76
CA SER A 162 -21.34 -10.60 18.45
C SER A 162 -22.75 -10.94 17.95
N PRO A 163 -23.12 -12.23 17.77
CA PRO A 163 -24.47 -12.64 17.36
C PRO A 163 -25.61 -12.27 18.32
N ARG A 164 -25.30 -11.69 19.48
CA ARG A 164 -26.27 -11.25 20.51
C ARG A 164 -26.55 -9.75 20.48
N MET A 165 -25.97 -9.01 19.54
CA MET A 165 -26.21 -7.58 19.35
C MET A 165 -27.52 -7.31 18.58
N ASP A 166 -28.10 -6.14 18.81
CA ASP A 166 -29.23 -5.65 18.02
C ASP A 166 -28.80 -5.20 16.62
N VAL A 167 -29.74 -5.16 15.67
CA VAL A 167 -29.48 -4.72 14.30
C VAL A 167 -28.91 -3.29 14.27
N MET A 168 -29.44 -2.36 15.09
CA MET A 168 -28.93 -0.98 15.17
C MET A 168 -27.49 -0.91 15.70
N GLN A 169 -27.10 -1.83 16.59
CA GLN A 169 -25.72 -1.91 17.07
C GLN A 169 -24.79 -2.41 15.96
N ILE A 170 -25.19 -3.46 15.23
CA ILE A 170 -24.40 -4.02 14.13
C ILE A 170 -24.24 -2.99 12.99
N GLU A 171 -25.32 -2.30 12.60
CA GLU A 171 -25.25 -1.23 11.60
C GLU A 171 -24.35 -0.07 12.05
N ALA A 172 -24.45 0.36 13.32
CA ALA A 172 -23.57 1.40 13.85
C ALA A 172 -22.08 0.97 13.88
N ILE A 173 -21.78 -0.28 14.27
CA ILE A 173 -20.40 -0.82 14.23
C ILE A 173 -19.87 -0.83 12.79
N ILE A 174 -20.62 -1.42 11.85
CA ILE A 174 -20.19 -1.54 10.44
C ILE A 174 -19.98 -0.16 9.81
N MET A 175 -20.89 0.79 10.05
CA MET A 175 -20.75 2.16 9.54
C MET A 175 -19.57 2.87 10.21
N GLY A 176 -19.35 2.69 11.51
CA GLY A 176 -18.19 3.22 12.22
C GLY A 176 -16.87 2.71 11.62
N LEU A 177 -16.70 1.40 11.54
CA LEU A 177 -15.55 0.71 10.95
C LEU A 177 -15.26 1.15 9.51
N LEU A 178 -16.31 1.36 8.70
CA LEU A 178 -16.18 1.75 7.30
C LEU A 178 -15.57 3.14 7.14
N TYR A 179 -16.08 4.14 7.88
CA TYR A 179 -15.59 5.51 7.77
C TYR A 179 -14.30 5.74 8.57
N ALA A 180 -14.15 5.12 9.74
CA ALA A 180 -12.92 5.15 10.53
C ALA A 180 -11.74 4.49 9.81
N GLY A 181 -11.94 3.26 9.30
CA GLY A 181 -10.92 2.53 8.55
C GLY A 181 -10.49 3.21 7.24
N GLY A 182 -11.21 4.21 6.75
CA GLY A 182 -10.78 5.06 5.62
C GLY A 182 -9.77 6.16 5.98
N MET A 183 -9.65 6.53 7.27
CA MET A 183 -8.92 7.72 7.70
C MET A 183 -7.39 7.61 7.58
N LEU A 184 -6.86 6.38 7.68
CA LEU A 184 -5.44 6.11 7.86
C LEU A 184 -4.98 4.93 6.98
N ILE A 185 -3.69 4.90 6.66
CA ILE A 185 -3.08 3.83 5.85
C ILE A 185 -2.93 2.50 6.63
N PRO A 186 -2.33 2.46 7.84
CA PRO A 186 -2.22 1.20 8.59
C PRO A 186 -3.61 0.63 8.91
N GLY A 187 -3.73 -0.70 8.90
CA GLY A 187 -4.97 -1.41 9.27
C GLY A 187 -6.03 -1.56 8.17
N ASN A 188 -5.77 -1.04 6.95
CA ASN A 188 -6.70 -1.15 5.82
C ASN A 188 -5.96 -1.53 4.52
N ILE A 189 -6.19 -2.75 4.02
CA ILE A 189 -5.49 -3.30 2.84
C ILE A 189 -5.66 -2.42 1.57
N PRO A 190 -6.88 -2.01 1.16
CA PRO A 190 -7.08 -1.00 0.12
C PRO A 190 -6.22 0.26 0.29
N ASN A 191 -6.17 0.86 1.49
CA ASN A 191 -5.39 2.07 1.72
C ASN A 191 -3.88 1.80 1.59
N ILE A 192 -3.39 0.67 2.10
CA ILE A 192 -1.98 0.23 1.95
C ILE A 192 -1.60 0.07 0.48
N ILE A 193 -2.45 -0.57 -0.32
CA ILE A 193 -2.20 -0.78 -1.76
C ILE A 193 -2.22 0.56 -2.51
N SER A 194 -3.23 1.39 -2.27
CA SER A 194 -3.34 2.73 -2.88
C SER A 194 -2.15 3.62 -2.53
N ALA A 195 -1.74 3.63 -1.26
CA ALA A 195 -0.58 4.37 -0.80
C ALA A 195 0.73 3.90 -1.46
N SER A 196 0.91 2.57 -1.54
CA SER A 196 2.10 1.96 -2.15
C SER A 196 2.20 2.26 -3.65
N LYS A 197 1.06 2.29 -4.36
CA LYS A 197 1.00 2.64 -5.79
C LYS A 197 1.18 4.14 -6.04
N LEU A 198 0.64 5.00 -5.18
CA LEU A 198 0.74 6.47 -5.30
C LEU A 198 2.02 7.04 -4.67
N ARG A 199 2.81 6.23 -3.94
CA ARG A 199 4.04 6.61 -3.22
C ARG A 199 3.85 7.78 -2.22
N ILE A 200 2.68 7.83 -1.58
CA ILE A 200 2.31 8.86 -0.59
C ILE A 200 2.58 8.38 0.83
N SER A 201 3.04 9.28 1.71
CA SER A 201 3.34 8.94 3.10
C SER A 201 2.07 8.81 3.97
N SER A 202 2.19 8.07 5.07
CA SER A 202 1.15 7.95 6.11
C SER A 202 0.65 9.30 6.62
N THR A 203 1.54 10.28 6.72
CA THR A 203 1.20 11.63 7.19
C THR A 203 0.45 12.46 6.15
N GLU A 204 0.71 12.26 4.86
CA GLU A 204 0.00 12.96 3.78
C GLU A 204 -1.40 12.40 3.59
N TRP A 205 -1.56 11.07 3.64
CA TRP A 205 -2.89 10.46 3.69
C TRP A 205 -3.66 10.94 4.92
N ALA A 206 -3.07 10.89 6.11
CA ALA A 206 -3.77 11.28 7.34
C ALA A 206 -4.31 12.73 7.30
N LYS A 207 -3.58 13.67 6.68
CA LYS A 207 -4.01 15.08 6.51
C LYS A 207 -5.31 15.22 5.68
N ILE A 208 -5.65 14.24 4.84
CA ILE A 208 -6.84 14.26 3.97
C ILE A 208 -7.88 13.26 4.47
N GLY A 209 -7.46 12.02 4.73
CA GLY A 209 -8.30 10.90 5.17
C GLY A 209 -8.92 11.11 6.54
N VAL A 210 -8.18 11.62 7.54
CA VAL A 210 -8.72 11.87 8.89
C VAL A 210 -9.85 12.92 8.85
N PRO A 211 -9.67 14.14 8.31
CA PRO A 211 -10.77 15.11 8.27
C PRO A 211 -11.92 14.65 7.37
N PHE A 212 -11.65 13.99 6.24
CA PHE A 212 -12.71 13.47 5.37
C PHE A 212 -13.55 12.38 6.06
N GLY A 213 -12.89 11.38 6.66
CA GLY A 213 -13.55 10.31 7.40
C GLY A 213 -14.30 10.84 8.63
N LEU A 214 -13.76 11.84 9.33
CA LEU A 214 -14.43 12.45 10.49
C LEU A 214 -15.69 13.23 10.08
N VAL A 215 -15.64 13.97 8.97
CA VAL A 215 -16.83 14.65 8.42
C VAL A 215 -17.88 13.64 7.98
N ALA A 216 -17.49 12.55 7.31
CA ALA A 216 -18.39 11.46 6.97
C ALA A 216 -18.99 10.83 8.23
N MET A 217 -18.19 10.59 9.27
CA MET A 217 -18.69 10.03 10.54
C MET A 217 -19.70 10.95 11.23
N ILE A 218 -19.45 12.25 11.28
CA ILE A 218 -20.40 13.23 11.84
C ILE A 218 -21.72 13.22 11.06
N ALA A 219 -21.65 13.16 9.72
CA ALA A 219 -22.85 13.12 8.87
C ALA A 219 -23.68 11.84 9.10
N PHE A 220 -23.05 10.66 9.09
CA PHE A 220 -23.76 9.40 9.32
C PHE A 220 -24.22 9.23 10.77
N PHE A 221 -23.49 9.76 11.75
CA PHE A 221 -23.93 9.81 13.14
C PHE A 221 -25.23 10.61 13.31
N MET A 222 -25.43 11.70 12.55
CA MET A 222 -26.69 12.45 12.54
C MET A 222 -27.84 11.63 11.94
N VAL A 223 -27.59 10.89 10.85
CA VAL A 223 -28.60 10.01 10.22
C VAL A 223 -29.02 8.86 11.14
N ILE A 224 -28.06 8.22 11.84
CA ILE A 224 -28.34 7.11 12.77
C ILE A 224 -28.95 7.61 14.10
N SER A 225 -28.82 8.90 14.41
CA SER A 225 -29.28 9.49 15.67
C SER A 225 -30.71 10.02 15.66
N PHE A 226 -31.38 10.06 14.51
CA PHE A 226 -32.66 10.74 14.27
C PHE A 226 -33.73 9.76 13.76
#